data_AF-A0A831YR08-F1
#
_entry.id   AF-A0A831YR08-F1
#
_cell.length_a   1.000
_cell.length_b   1.000
_cell.length_c   1.000
_cell.angle_alpha   90.00
_cell.angle_beta   90.00
_cell.angle_gamma   90.00
#
_symmetry.space_group_name_H-M   'P 1'
#
loop_
_entity.id
_entity.type
_entity.pdbx_description
1 polymer ?
#
loop_
_entity_poly.entity_id
_entity_poly.type
_entity_poly.pdbx_seq_one_letter_code
_entity_poly.pdbx_strand_id
1 'polypeptide(L)'
;MRILLVACLALMCGSAQAVAAPMNRDDQWIYREHTGDGGGQPSATFLSWDYSAVLFNARCDRSTQTVTLTYQADPGVDMRKAWDRRPLTVVLGKSRVIFATVISEEGSLAAPSVLKGTSKVTPKVLAAFAQSAEDEVSIEAPEEEYGEWFVGKAEPLRRLFRACA
;
A
#
# COMPACT_ATOMS: atom_id res chain seq x y z
N MET A 1 49.79 -45.72 -24.81
CA MET A 1 48.86 -45.69 -23.65
C MET A 1 48.52 -44.23 -23.38
N ARG A 2 47.27 -43.97 -22.98
CA ARG A 2 46.51 -42.71 -23.09
C ARG A 2 47.08 -41.51 -22.30
N ILE A 3 47.06 -40.35 -22.97
CA ILE A 3 46.67 -38.97 -22.58
C ILE A 3 46.49 -38.69 -21.06
N LEU A 4 47.08 -37.58 -20.58
CA LEU A 4 46.38 -36.60 -19.73
C LEU A 4 47.10 -35.23 -19.71
N LEU A 5 46.63 -34.35 -20.59
CA LEU A 5 46.75 -32.89 -20.45
C LEU A 5 45.80 -32.47 -19.32
N VAL A 6 46.31 -31.87 -18.26
CA VAL A 6 45.49 -31.22 -17.23
C VAL A 6 45.55 -29.71 -17.49
N ALA A 7 44.51 -29.19 -18.12
CA ALA A 7 44.28 -27.75 -18.24
C ALA A 7 43.50 -27.28 -17.00
N CYS A 8 44.16 -26.52 -16.13
CA CYS A 8 43.50 -25.80 -15.04
C CYS A 8 42.73 -24.60 -15.63
N LEU A 9 41.44 -24.79 -15.91
CA LEU A 9 40.51 -23.69 -16.13
C LEU A 9 40.18 -23.06 -14.77
N ALA A 10 40.84 -21.95 -14.44
CA ALA A 10 40.44 -21.10 -13.33
C ALA A 10 39.13 -20.39 -13.69
N LEU A 11 38.00 -20.93 -13.21
CA LEU A 11 36.73 -20.21 -13.20
C LEU A 11 36.88 -18.99 -12.28
N MET A 12 37.01 -17.82 -12.89
CA MET A 12 36.74 -16.55 -12.24
C MET A 12 35.23 -16.47 -12.01
N CYS A 13 34.77 -16.96 -10.85
CA CYS A 13 33.45 -16.62 -10.33
C CYS A 13 33.48 -15.14 -9.92
N GLY A 14 33.25 -14.25 -10.88
CA GLY A 14 32.88 -12.88 -10.59
C GLY A 14 31.52 -12.91 -9.90
N SER A 15 31.51 -12.65 -8.59
CA SER A 15 30.28 -12.42 -7.83
C SER A 15 29.64 -11.15 -8.39
N ALA A 16 28.72 -11.30 -9.34
CA ALA A 16 27.77 -10.24 -9.67
C ALA A 16 26.92 -10.02 -8.42
N GLN A 17 27.35 -9.10 -7.56
CA GLN A 17 26.50 -8.56 -6.52
C GLN A 17 25.36 -7.85 -7.26
N ALA A 18 24.20 -8.50 -7.34
CA ALA A 18 22.98 -7.85 -7.74
C ALA A 18 22.68 -6.81 -6.66
N VAL A 19 23.23 -5.61 -6.84
CA VAL A 19 22.84 -4.44 -6.07
C VAL A 19 21.43 -4.14 -6.56
N ALA A 20 20.43 -4.60 -5.80
CA ALA A 20 19.06 -4.15 -6.02
C ALA A 20 19.09 -2.63 -6.03
N ALA A 21 18.72 -2.01 -7.15
CA ALA A 21 18.59 -0.57 -7.22
C ALA A 21 17.66 -0.13 -6.07
N PRO A 22 17.92 1.02 -5.43
CA PRO A 22 17.00 1.53 -4.40
C PRO A 22 15.62 1.64 -5.03
N MET A 23 14.70 0.76 -4.60
CA MET A 23 13.33 0.77 -5.11
C MET A 23 12.67 2.07 -4.68
N ASN A 24 12.19 2.84 -5.65
CA ASN A 24 11.34 3.97 -5.35
C ASN A 24 10.00 3.42 -4.83
N ARG A 25 9.62 3.74 -3.59
CA ARG A 25 8.35 3.25 -3.01
C ARG A 25 7.13 3.71 -3.82
N ASP A 26 7.25 4.78 -4.58
CA ASP A 26 6.19 5.26 -5.48
C ASP A 26 5.85 4.22 -6.56
N ASP A 27 6.80 3.36 -6.94
CA ASP A 27 6.61 2.30 -7.92
C ASP A 27 5.73 1.16 -7.38
N GLN A 28 5.51 1.10 -6.05
CA GLN A 28 4.62 0.13 -5.41
C GLN A 28 3.14 0.55 -5.46
N TRP A 29 2.85 1.77 -5.91
CA TRP A 29 1.49 2.24 -6.09
C TRP A 29 0.95 1.96 -7.50
N ILE A 30 -0.21 1.30 -7.56
CA ILE A 30 -1.02 1.15 -8.78
C ILE A 30 -2.25 2.04 -8.66
N TYR A 31 -2.40 2.97 -9.60
CA TYR A 31 -3.58 3.83 -9.69
C TYR A 31 -4.52 3.40 -10.80
N ARG A 32 -5.82 3.41 -10.52
CA ARG A 32 -6.86 3.22 -11.52
C ARG A 32 -7.83 4.39 -11.48
N GLU A 33 -7.73 5.26 -12.47
CA GLU A 33 -8.76 6.27 -12.75
C GLU A 33 -9.92 5.58 -13.49
N HIS A 34 -11.16 5.91 -13.12
CA HIS A 34 -12.34 5.49 -13.88
C HIS A 34 -12.93 6.71 -14.59
N THR A 35 -12.79 6.73 -15.91
CA THR A 35 -13.32 7.75 -16.82
C THR A 35 -14.21 7.07 -17.87
N GLY A 36 -15.44 6.68 -17.49
CA GLY A 36 -16.43 6.09 -18.41
C GLY A 36 -17.65 5.47 -17.72
N ASP A 37 -18.72 5.21 -18.48
CA ASP A 37 -20.05 4.73 -18.04
C ASP A 37 -20.08 3.31 -17.42
N GLY A 38 -18.90 2.71 -17.20
CA GLY A 38 -18.71 1.34 -16.70
C GLY A 38 -18.70 1.17 -15.17
N GLY A 39 -19.06 2.21 -14.39
CA GLY A 39 -19.43 2.07 -12.97
C GLY A 39 -18.32 1.80 -11.94
N GLY A 40 -17.04 1.72 -12.32
CA GLY A 40 -15.97 1.49 -11.36
C GLY A 40 -15.57 2.74 -10.56
N GLN A 41 -15.20 2.54 -9.29
CA GLN A 41 -14.72 3.59 -8.39
C GLN A 41 -13.22 3.85 -8.60
N PRO A 42 -12.75 5.11 -8.55
CA PRO A 42 -11.33 5.41 -8.57
C PRO A 42 -10.65 4.75 -7.36
N SER A 43 -9.46 4.20 -7.59
CA SER A 43 -8.73 3.47 -6.56
C SER A 43 -7.21 3.62 -6.67
N ALA A 44 -6.54 3.42 -5.54
CA ALA A 44 -5.10 3.26 -5.44
C ALA A 44 -4.79 2.01 -4.61
N THR A 45 -3.85 1.21 -5.11
CA THR A 45 -3.42 -0.04 -4.48
C THR A 45 -1.94 0.05 -4.19
N PHE A 46 -1.55 -0.19 -2.94
CA PHE A 46 -0.14 -0.33 -2.54
C PHE A 46 0.21 -1.80 -2.42
N LEU A 47 1.33 -2.17 -3.04
CA LEU A 47 1.83 -3.54 -3.05
C LEU A 47 2.95 -3.76 -2.03
N SER A 48 3.15 -5.02 -1.63
CA SER A 48 4.32 -5.45 -0.87
C SER A 48 5.62 -5.14 -1.63
N TRP A 49 6.74 -5.14 -0.92
CA TRP A 49 8.07 -4.81 -1.48
C TRP A 49 8.49 -5.75 -2.62
N ASP A 50 8.00 -6.98 -2.62
CA ASP A 50 8.25 -8.00 -3.65
C ASP A 50 7.12 -8.07 -4.70
N TYR A 51 6.14 -7.16 -4.63
CA TYR A 51 4.97 -7.10 -5.50
C TYR A 51 4.07 -8.34 -5.47
N SER A 52 4.22 -9.23 -4.48
CA SER A 52 3.46 -10.48 -4.40
C SER A 52 2.09 -10.32 -3.73
N ALA A 53 1.89 -9.26 -2.93
CA ALA A 53 0.67 -9.03 -2.18
C ALA A 53 0.18 -7.58 -2.28
N VAL A 54 -1.14 -7.41 -2.11
CA VAL A 54 -1.76 -6.10 -1.86
C VAL A 54 -1.78 -5.87 -0.36
N LEU A 55 -1.15 -4.79 0.10
CA LEU A 55 -1.16 -4.40 1.50
C LEU A 55 -2.26 -3.38 1.78
N PHE A 56 -2.38 -2.37 0.91
CA PHE A 56 -3.41 -1.34 1.04
C PHE A 56 -4.21 -1.18 -0.25
N ASN A 57 -5.51 -0.98 -0.09
CA ASN A 57 -6.37 -0.54 -1.18
C ASN A 57 -7.26 0.60 -0.70
N ALA A 58 -7.10 1.77 -1.31
CA ALA A 58 -7.93 2.93 -1.08
C ALA A 58 -8.89 3.14 -2.26
N ARG A 59 -10.17 3.41 -1.99
CA ARG A 59 -11.20 3.72 -3.00
C ARG A 59 -12.05 4.90 -2.54
N CYS A 60 -12.60 5.68 -3.47
CA CYS A 60 -13.67 6.63 -3.15
C CYS A 60 -14.97 6.30 -3.87
N ASP A 61 -16.04 6.17 -3.10
CA ASP A 61 -17.40 6.13 -3.59
C ASP A 61 -17.93 7.55 -3.75
N ARG A 62 -18.14 7.94 -5.01
CA ARG A 62 -18.66 9.25 -5.41
C ARG A 62 -20.10 9.48 -4.95
N SER A 63 -20.95 8.44 -4.99
CA SER A 63 -22.36 8.56 -4.65
C SER A 63 -22.58 8.81 -3.15
N THR A 64 -21.74 8.23 -2.31
CA THR A 64 -21.83 8.36 -0.86
C THR A 64 -20.79 9.30 -0.26
N GLN A 65 -19.88 9.84 -1.08
CA GLN A 65 -18.78 10.70 -0.64
C GLN A 65 -17.95 10.01 0.46
N THR A 66 -17.66 8.72 0.26
CA THR A 66 -16.98 7.89 1.27
C THR A 66 -15.68 7.34 0.70
N VAL A 67 -14.57 7.59 1.40
CA VAL A 67 -13.31 6.92 1.15
C VAL A 67 -13.26 5.66 2.00
N THR A 68 -12.93 4.54 1.37
CA THR A 68 -12.63 3.27 2.05
C THR A 68 -11.14 2.99 1.90
N LEU A 69 -10.49 2.64 3.00
CA LEU A 69 -9.13 2.14 3.05
C LEU A 69 -9.18 0.72 3.60
N THR A 70 -8.73 -0.26 2.82
CA THR A 70 -8.57 -1.64 3.25
C THR A 70 -7.11 -1.92 3.51
N TYR A 71 -6.79 -2.50 4.66
CA TYR A 71 -5.49 -3.06 4.99
C TYR A 71 -5.57 -4.58 5.08
N GLN A 72 -4.72 -5.25 4.33
CA GLN A 72 -4.55 -6.69 4.35
C GLN A 72 -3.16 -6.99 4.93
N ALA A 73 -3.15 -7.69 6.08
CA ALA A 73 -1.91 -8.14 6.68
C ALA A 73 -1.30 -9.30 5.88
N ASP A 74 -0.05 -9.61 6.20
CA ASP A 74 0.66 -10.73 5.61
C ASP A 74 -0.07 -12.06 5.84
N PRO A 75 0.08 -13.03 4.91
CA PRO A 75 -0.51 -14.35 5.06
C PRO A 75 -0.16 -14.99 6.41
N GLY A 76 -1.17 -15.51 7.10
CA GLY A 76 -1.00 -16.15 8.41
C GLY A 76 -1.13 -15.20 9.62
N VAL A 77 -1.21 -13.88 9.41
CA VAL A 77 -1.54 -12.94 10.48
C VAL A 77 -3.04 -13.01 10.79
N ASP A 78 -3.38 -13.34 12.03
CA ASP A 78 -4.74 -13.27 12.54
C ASP A 78 -5.09 -11.81 12.87
N MET A 79 -5.77 -11.13 11.95
CA MET A 79 -6.13 -9.71 12.10
C MET A 79 -6.95 -9.44 13.36
N ARG A 80 -7.75 -10.41 13.84
CA ARG A 80 -8.55 -10.26 15.07
C ARG A 80 -7.68 -10.17 16.32
N LYS A 81 -6.48 -10.75 16.27
CA LYS A 81 -5.48 -10.68 17.35
C LYS A 81 -4.49 -9.54 17.14
N ALA A 82 -4.08 -9.31 15.90
CA ALA A 82 -3.11 -8.26 15.57
C ALA A 82 -3.69 -6.85 15.73
N TRP A 83 -4.99 -6.67 15.49
CA TRP A 83 -5.62 -5.38 15.61
C TRP A 83 -5.91 -5.00 17.07
N ASP A 84 -5.17 -4.01 17.55
CA ASP A 84 -5.32 -3.42 18.90
C ASP A 84 -6.46 -2.41 19.03
N ARG A 85 -7.38 -2.37 18.06
CA ARG A 85 -8.50 -1.43 17.96
C ARG A 85 -8.12 0.03 17.70
N ARG A 86 -6.86 0.33 17.37
CA ARG A 86 -6.52 1.65 16.83
C ARG A 86 -7.10 1.82 15.42
N PRO A 87 -7.67 3.00 15.10
CA PRO A 87 -8.21 3.25 13.78
C PRO A 87 -7.09 3.27 12.73
N LEU A 88 -7.39 2.81 11.52
CA LEU A 88 -6.56 3.11 10.36
C LEU A 88 -6.45 4.63 10.23
N THR A 89 -5.23 5.15 10.12
CA THR A 89 -4.97 6.58 10.02
C THR A 89 -4.03 6.85 8.87
N VAL A 90 -4.42 7.75 7.96
CA VAL A 90 -3.52 8.26 6.92
C VAL A 90 -2.84 9.51 7.47
N VAL A 91 -1.51 9.50 7.44
CA VAL A 91 -0.63 10.57 7.91
C VAL A 91 0.00 11.24 6.69
N LEU A 92 -0.10 12.57 6.64
CA LEU A 92 0.31 13.41 5.52
C LEU A 92 1.02 14.65 6.08
N GLY A 93 2.34 14.61 6.20
CA GLY A 93 3.10 15.66 6.87
C GLY A 93 2.57 15.94 8.29
N LYS A 94 1.92 17.09 8.48
CA LYS A 94 1.29 17.49 9.77
C LYS A 94 -0.18 17.12 9.91
N SER A 95 -0.80 16.63 8.83
CA SER A 95 -2.22 16.28 8.78
C SER A 95 -2.43 14.80 9.07
N ARG A 96 -3.57 14.49 9.70
CA ARG A 96 -3.97 13.12 10.02
C ARG A 96 -5.44 12.93 9.68
N VAL A 97 -5.75 11.86 8.95
CA VAL A 97 -7.12 11.48 8.58
C VAL A 97 -7.44 10.12 9.19
N ILE A 98 -8.32 10.14 10.19
CA ILE A 98 -8.71 8.97 10.97
C ILE A 98 -9.92 8.30 10.30
N PHE A 99 -9.86 6.99 10.13
CA PHE A 99 -10.93 6.18 9.54
C PHE A 99 -11.68 5.38 10.60
N ALA A 100 -13.01 5.38 10.53
CA ALA A 100 -13.83 4.45 11.29
C ALA A 100 -13.53 3.03 10.81
N THR A 101 -12.89 2.23 11.67
CA THR A 101 -12.26 0.96 11.28
C THR A 101 -13.00 -0.23 11.88
N VAL A 102 -13.23 -1.25 11.06
CA VAL A 102 -13.80 -2.54 11.47
C VAL A 102 -13.01 -3.69 10.84
N ILE A 103 -13.11 -4.88 11.42
CA ILE A 103 -12.69 -6.12 10.74
C ILE A 103 -13.78 -6.50 9.73
N SER A 104 -13.36 -6.85 8.52
CA SER A 104 -14.22 -7.34 7.45
C SER A 104 -13.71 -8.69 6.94
N GLU A 105 -14.62 -9.61 6.63
CA GLU A 105 -14.30 -10.95 6.08
C GLU A 105 -14.24 -10.96 4.54
N GLU A 106 -13.89 -9.82 3.95
CA GLU A 106 -13.79 -9.63 2.49
C GLU A 106 -12.36 -9.84 1.94
N GLY A 107 -11.50 -10.47 2.74
CA GLY A 107 -10.10 -10.70 2.40
C GLY A 107 -9.88 -11.79 1.35
N SER A 108 -8.62 -12.17 1.17
CA SER A 108 -8.23 -13.26 0.27
C SER A 108 -8.23 -14.61 0.99
N LEU A 109 -8.12 -15.73 0.26
CA LEU A 109 -7.95 -17.04 0.90
C LEU A 109 -6.72 -17.11 1.83
N ALA A 110 -5.67 -16.35 1.53
CA ALA A 110 -4.44 -16.30 2.33
C ALA A 110 -4.53 -15.35 3.54
N ALA A 111 -5.43 -14.37 3.50
CA ALA A 111 -5.70 -13.43 4.57
C ALA A 111 -7.21 -13.09 4.54
N PRO A 112 -8.07 -13.94 5.16
CA PRO A 112 -9.53 -13.87 4.99
C PRO A 112 -10.16 -12.66 5.66
N SER A 113 -9.52 -12.12 6.69
CA SER A 113 -9.97 -10.92 7.39
C SER A 113 -9.07 -9.73 7.07
N VAL A 114 -9.67 -8.58 6.81
CA VAL A 114 -8.99 -7.30 6.55
C VAL A 114 -9.46 -6.23 7.53
N LEU A 115 -8.66 -5.18 7.74
CA LEU A 115 -9.16 -3.96 8.36
C LEU A 115 -9.76 -3.07 7.28
N LYS A 116 -11.01 -2.67 7.48
CA LYS A 116 -11.74 -1.75 6.61
C LYS A 116 -11.99 -0.45 7.35
N GLY A 117 -11.26 0.59 6.96
CA GLY A 117 -11.44 1.96 7.40
C GLY A 117 -12.38 2.71 6.46
N THR A 118 -13.31 3.50 7.01
CA THR A 118 -14.19 4.39 6.24
C THR A 118 -14.12 5.83 6.75
N SER A 119 -14.15 6.80 5.84
CA SER A 119 -14.18 8.22 6.17
C SER A 119 -14.98 9.02 5.15
N LYS A 120 -15.69 10.06 5.60
CA LYS A 120 -16.42 10.96 4.70
C LYS A 120 -15.49 11.99 4.08
N VAL A 121 -15.69 12.25 2.79
CA VAL A 121 -15.02 13.35 2.08
C VAL A 121 -15.62 14.66 2.55
N THR A 122 -14.96 15.30 3.51
CA THR A 122 -15.33 16.62 4.05
C THR A 122 -14.33 17.68 3.58
N PRO A 123 -14.66 18.98 3.67
CA PRO A 123 -13.69 20.05 3.36
C PRO A 123 -12.37 19.93 4.12
N LYS A 124 -12.43 19.48 5.40
CA LYS A 124 -11.24 19.23 6.22
C LYS A 124 -10.38 18.10 5.66
N VAL A 125 -11.01 17.00 5.25
CA VAL A 125 -10.31 15.87 4.65
C VAL A 125 -9.70 16.28 3.31
N LEU A 126 -10.45 16.95 2.44
CA LEU A 126 -9.93 17.47 1.18
C LEU A 126 -8.73 18.41 1.38
N ALA A 127 -8.81 19.32 2.36
CA ALA A 127 -7.70 20.22 2.68
C ALA A 127 -6.45 19.46 3.14
N ALA A 128 -6.60 18.43 3.96
CA ALA A 128 -5.48 17.60 4.42
C ALA A 128 -4.72 16.96 3.24
N PHE A 129 -5.43 16.39 2.26
CA PHE A 129 -4.81 15.80 1.08
C PHE A 129 -4.32 16.86 0.07
N ALA A 130 -4.98 18.01 -0.05
CA ALA A 130 -4.58 19.06 -1.00
C ALA A 130 -3.30 19.81 -0.58
N GLN A 131 -3.11 20.04 0.71
CA GLN A 131 -1.97 20.79 1.26
C GLN A 131 -0.70 19.95 1.37
N SER A 132 -0.84 18.64 1.44
CA SER A 132 0.26 17.70 1.69
C SER A 132 0.79 17.07 0.41
N ALA A 133 0.60 17.77 -0.72
CA ALA A 133 0.98 17.37 -2.06
C ALA A 133 2.33 16.64 -2.12
N GLU A 134 3.37 17.36 -1.73
CA GLU A 134 4.74 16.90 -1.83
C GLU A 134 5.15 15.98 -0.66
N ASP A 135 4.24 15.75 0.29
CA ASP A 135 4.50 14.96 1.49
C ASP A 135 4.39 13.46 1.17
N GLU A 136 5.19 12.68 1.88
CA GLU A 136 5.04 11.24 1.89
C GLU A 136 3.74 10.84 2.61
N VAL A 137 3.07 9.84 2.05
CA VAL A 137 1.92 9.21 2.68
C VAL A 137 2.43 8.12 3.59
N SER A 138 1.93 8.12 4.82
CA SER A 138 2.13 7.02 5.74
C SER A 138 0.78 6.53 6.27
N ILE A 139 0.70 5.25 6.61
CA ILE A 139 -0.54 4.62 7.10
C ILE A 139 -0.27 3.93 8.42
N GLU A 140 -0.93 4.39 9.47
CA GLU A 140 -0.96 3.69 10.74
C GLU A 140 -1.94 2.51 10.64
N ALA A 141 -1.37 1.31 10.68
CA ALA A 141 -2.08 0.03 10.70
C ALA A 141 -1.25 -0.94 11.55
N PRO A 142 -1.82 -2.06 12.02
CA PRO A 142 -1.04 -3.07 12.73
C PRO A 142 0.16 -3.52 11.88
N GLU A 143 1.35 -3.29 12.39
CA GLU A 143 2.64 -3.73 11.83
C GLU A 143 3.36 -4.52 12.92
N GLU A 144 4.23 -5.45 12.52
CA GLU A 144 4.97 -6.28 13.47
C GLU A 144 5.94 -5.49 14.36
N GLU A 145 6.43 -4.31 13.92
CA GLU A 145 7.55 -3.66 14.66
C GLU A 145 7.51 -2.11 14.73
N TYR A 146 7.06 -1.36 13.71
CA TYR A 146 7.29 0.10 13.66
C TYR A 146 6.02 0.98 13.73
N GLY A 147 4.83 0.39 13.65
CA GLY A 147 3.55 1.04 13.93
C GLY A 147 3.03 1.98 12.83
N GLU A 148 3.81 2.20 11.77
CA GLU A 148 3.46 3.05 10.65
C GLU A 148 4.08 2.53 9.34
N TRP A 149 3.22 2.32 8.35
CA TRP A 149 3.63 1.92 7.00
C TRP A 149 4.03 3.16 6.20
N PHE A 150 5.33 3.31 5.94
CA PHE A 150 5.85 4.32 5.00
C PHE A 150 5.60 3.86 3.57
N VAL A 151 4.59 4.43 2.93
CA VAL A 151 4.11 4.00 1.61
C VAL A 151 4.58 4.92 0.48
N GLY A 152 5.55 5.80 0.74
CA GLY A 152 6.11 6.71 -0.28
C GLY A 152 5.16 7.85 -0.67
N LYS A 153 5.41 8.46 -1.83
CA LYS A 153 4.65 9.58 -2.37
C LYS A 153 3.57 9.09 -3.31
N ALA A 154 2.36 9.01 -2.76
CA ALA A 154 1.19 8.60 -3.50
C ALA A 154 0.38 9.82 -4.05
N GLU A 155 1.07 10.94 -4.37
CA GLU A 155 0.59 12.32 -4.52
C GLU A 155 -0.81 12.56 -3.91
N PRO A 156 -0.83 12.68 -2.58
CA PRO A 156 -1.96 12.52 -1.64
C PRO A 156 -3.18 11.78 -2.18
N LEU A 157 -2.98 10.48 -2.35
CA LEU A 157 -3.88 9.51 -2.97
C LEU A 157 -4.60 10.12 -4.17
N ARG A 158 -3.74 10.54 -5.10
CA ARG A 158 -3.99 11.41 -6.27
C ARG A 158 -5.11 12.39 -6.05
N ARG A 159 -4.78 13.28 -5.10
CA ARG A 159 -5.56 14.34 -4.43
C ARG A 159 -6.98 13.92 -4.12
N LEU A 160 -6.97 12.94 -3.22
CA LEU A 160 -8.07 12.12 -2.75
C LEU A 160 -9.06 11.81 -3.86
N PHE A 161 -8.49 11.09 -4.83
CA PHE A 161 -9.11 10.64 -6.07
C PHE A 161 -9.84 11.78 -6.79
N ARG A 162 -9.09 12.89 -6.88
CA ARG A 162 -9.45 14.22 -7.38
C ARG A 162 -10.82 14.67 -6.88
N ALA A 163 -10.82 14.89 -5.58
CA ALA A 163 -11.85 15.54 -4.78
C ALA A 163 -13.24 14.91 -4.83
N CYS A 164 -13.30 13.64 -5.22
CA CYS A 164 -14.45 12.75 -5.13
C CYS A 164 -15.79 13.48 -5.32
N ALA A 165 -16.10 13.92 -6.53
CA ALA A 165 -17.40 14.46 -6.94
C ALA A 165 -18.40 13.34 -7.22
#